data_AF-A0A350Y3L2-F1
#
_entry.id   AF-A0A350Y3L2-F1
#
_cell.length_a   1.000
_cell.length_b   1.000
_cell.length_c   1.000
_cell.angle_alpha   90.00
_cell.angle_beta   90.00
_cell.angle_gamma   90.00
#
_symmetry.space_group_name_H-M   'P 1'
#
loop_
_entity.id
_entity.type
_entity.pdbx_description
1 polymer ?
#
loop_
_entity_poly.entity_id
_entity_poly.type
_entity_poly.pdbx_seq_one_letter_code
_entity_poly.pdbx_strand_id
1 'polypeptide(L)'
;MTRQPHDQFAKQYLAELLAPLGEVETSRDVVSEVRQVDVWFMPASSPSIEPQNLGLLGKMASTACLLEPFRNAPTPVEIRNCQLKLYALHGELLRKARREQNSVSEADLPRLWILSPSISSRLVNGFGAKLDASGSWGTGIYFLPEFQKTALIGINQLPVTDETLWLRLLGRDAVQQQAIDELMALPQDHPLRGNILDLLANWRVNVEGRDNLTDEDRELLMNLSPAYQYWREKTLQEGKQEGRQEGRQEGKRQGRLEERRQMVESLLKVRFDSLDEELSGAIAPMLQLPPQELTRLLLTLSREELIERFGYGSWRESLLQEVRLEERRQLVENFLKVRFSSLDEELSGAIAPLLNLPPEELTRLLITLSREELIEQFGGELNE
;
A
#
# COMPACT_ATOMS: atom_id res chain seq x y z
N MET A 1 -47.51 -4.03 -0.67
CA MET A 1 -47.44 -3.53 -2.06
C MET A 1 -48.39 -4.35 -2.91
N THR A 2 -49.35 -3.70 -3.54
CA THR A 2 -50.45 -4.27 -4.34
C THR A 2 -49.92 -5.12 -5.49
N ARG A 3 -50.11 -6.45 -5.43
CA ARG A 3 -49.91 -7.35 -6.58
C ARG A 3 -50.92 -6.98 -7.65
N GLN A 4 -50.47 -6.52 -8.81
CA GLN A 4 -51.38 -6.16 -9.90
C GLN A 4 -52.05 -7.45 -10.44
N PRO A 5 -53.38 -7.48 -10.64
CA PRO A 5 -54.11 -8.66 -11.13
C PRO A 5 -53.52 -9.29 -12.40
N HIS A 6 -52.90 -8.47 -13.26
CA HIS A 6 -52.23 -8.90 -14.48
C HIS A 6 -51.01 -9.80 -14.22
N ASP A 7 -50.21 -9.52 -13.19
CA ASP A 7 -49.02 -10.31 -12.83
C ASP A 7 -49.41 -11.72 -12.34
N GLN A 8 -50.51 -11.81 -11.57
CA GLN A 8 -51.04 -13.09 -11.11
C GLN A 8 -51.61 -13.91 -12.27
N PHE A 9 -52.34 -13.27 -13.19
CA PHE A 9 -52.87 -13.90 -14.40
C PHE A 9 -51.74 -14.46 -15.28
N ALA A 10 -50.71 -13.68 -15.57
CA ALA A 10 -49.59 -14.11 -16.41
C ALA A 10 -48.83 -15.32 -15.83
N LYS A 11 -48.61 -15.33 -14.51
CA LYS A 11 -47.97 -16.47 -13.81
C LYS A 11 -48.79 -17.75 -13.92
N GLN A 12 -50.09 -17.67 -13.69
CA GLN A 12 -51.00 -18.82 -13.79
C GLN A 12 -51.11 -19.31 -15.23
N TYR A 13 -51.29 -18.38 -16.18
CA TYR A 13 -51.35 -18.70 -17.61
C TYR A 13 -50.10 -19.42 -18.11
N LEU A 14 -48.90 -18.93 -17.77
CA LEU A 14 -47.65 -19.58 -18.15
C LEU A 14 -47.44 -20.93 -17.44
N ALA A 15 -47.87 -21.05 -16.18
CA ALA A 15 -47.78 -22.32 -15.47
C ALA A 15 -48.63 -23.41 -16.11
N GLU A 16 -49.87 -23.11 -16.47
CA GLU A 16 -50.78 -24.04 -17.16
C GLU A 16 -50.25 -24.47 -18.54
N LEU A 17 -49.65 -23.54 -19.29
CA LEU A 17 -49.07 -23.85 -20.60
C LEU A 17 -47.80 -24.71 -20.52
N LEU A 18 -47.01 -24.54 -19.47
CA LEU A 18 -45.71 -25.20 -19.31
C LEU A 18 -45.80 -26.52 -18.52
N ALA A 19 -46.86 -26.73 -17.74
CA ALA A 19 -47.07 -27.95 -16.95
C ALA A 19 -47.04 -29.26 -17.77
N PRO A 20 -47.53 -29.31 -19.03
CA PRO A 20 -47.37 -30.51 -19.87
C PRO A 20 -45.93 -30.78 -20.31
N LEU A 21 -45.05 -29.77 -20.24
CA LEU A 21 -43.65 -29.85 -20.67
C LEU A 21 -42.69 -30.13 -19.50
N GLY A 22 -43.14 -29.98 -18.25
CA GLY A 22 -42.33 -30.23 -17.05
C GLY A 22 -42.93 -29.65 -15.77
N GLU A 23 -42.17 -29.70 -14.68
CA GLU A 23 -42.58 -29.11 -13.41
C GLU A 23 -42.51 -27.58 -13.46
N VAL A 24 -43.58 -26.92 -12.98
CA VAL A 24 -43.66 -25.46 -12.94
C VAL A 24 -43.93 -24.99 -11.52
N GLU A 25 -43.01 -24.17 -11.00
CA GLU A 25 -43.11 -23.56 -9.68
C GLU A 25 -43.28 -22.04 -9.86
N THR A 26 -44.46 -21.51 -9.49
CA THR A 26 -44.70 -20.06 -9.52
C THR A 26 -44.30 -19.41 -8.21
N SER A 27 -43.67 -18.24 -8.28
CA SER A 27 -43.30 -17.43 -7.09
C SER A 27 -42.34 -18.13 -6.12
N ARG A 28 -41.42 -18.96 -6.63
CA ARG A 28 -40.32 -19.53 -5.85
C ARG A 28 -39.41 -18.41 -5.33
N ASP A 29 -39.23 -18.36 -4.02
CA ASP A 29 -38.26 -17.46 -3.39
C ASP A 29 -36.83 -17.91 -3.71
N VAL A 30 -36.01 -17.00 -4.24
CA VAL A 30 -34.60 -17.25 -4.54
C VAL A 30 -33.76 -16.51 -3.51
N VAL A 31 -33.13 -17.26 -2.60
CA VAL A 31 -32.12 -16.71 -1.69
C VAL A 31 -30.88 -16.38 -2.50
N SER A 32 -30.55 -15.09 -2.65
CA SER A 32 -29.28 -14.71 -3.26
C SER A 32 -28.17 -15.01 -2.27
N GLU A 33 -27.26 -15.91 -2.65
CA GLU A 33 -25.94 -16.01 -2.02
C GLU A 33 -25.23 -14.65 -2.05
N VAL A 34 -24.29 -14.43 -1.11
CA VAL A 34 -23.40 -13.27 -1.14
C VAL A 34 -22.55 -13.38 -2.40
N ARG A 35 -22.72 -12.43 -3.34
CA ARG A 35 -22.01 -12.38 -4.61
C ARG A 35 -21.04 -11.20 -4.59
N GLN A 36 -19.81 -11.43 -5.04
CA GLN A 36 -18.78 -10.39 -5.20
C GLN A 36 -18.72 -9.97 -6.67
N VAL A 37 -18.72 -8.66 -6.89
CA VAL A 37 -18.34 -8.05 -8.17
C VAL A 37 -16.84 -7.80 -8.14
N ASP A 38 -16.17 -8.01 -9.27
CA ASP A 38 -14.70 -7.91 -9.29
C ASP A 38 -14.25 -6.47 -9.11
N VAL A 39 -14.91 -5.53 -9.81
CA VAL A 39 -14.72 -4.10 -9.62
C VAL A 39 -16.06 -3.38 -9.71
N TRP A 40 -16.40 -2.65 -8.65
CA TRP A 40 -17.46 -1.63 -8.64
C TRP A 40 -16.82 -0.24 -8.70
N PHE A 41 -17.20 0.55 -9.70
CA PHE A 41 -16.70 1.91 -9.87
C PHE A 41 -17.83 2.92 -9.82
N MET A 42 -17.61 4.01 -9.07
CA MET A 42 -18.49 5.16 -9.02
C MET A 42 -17.64 6.42 -9.27
N PRO A 43 -17.92 7.20 -10.33
CA PRO A 43 -17.13 8.39 -10.62
C PRO A 43 -17.31 9.45 -9.53
N ALA A 44 -16.21 10.09 -9.14
CA ALA A 44 -16.26 11.28 -8.29
C ALA A 44 -16.72 12.50 -9.09
N SER A 45 -17.42 13.44 -8.45
CA SER A 45 -17.85 14.69 -9.08
C SER A 45 -16.67 15.55 -9.57
N SER A 46 -15.50 15.41 -8.93
CA SER A 46 -14.26 16.11 -9.28
C SER A 46 -13.08 15.13 -9.21
N PRO A 47 -12.73 14.44 -10.32
CA PRO A 47 -11.62 13.50 -10.33
C PRO A 47 -10.27 14.22 -10.26
N SER A 48 -9.27 13.59 -9.63
CA SER A 48 -7.91 14.13 -9.48
C SER A 48 -7.06 14.03 -10.75
N ILE A 49 -7.49 13.23 -11.72
CA ILE A 49 -6.84 13.03 -13.02
C ILE A 49 -7.90 13.18 -14.11
N GLU A 50 -7.52 13.75 -15.25
CA GLU A 50 -8.41 13.85 -16.40
C GLU A 50 -8.77 12.44 -16.93
N PRO A 51 -10.06 12.10 -17.08
CA PRO A 51 -10.49 10.79 -17.59
C PRO A 51 -9.90 10.42 -18.96
N GLN A 52 -9.51 11.42 -19.76
CA GLN A 52 -8.87 11.24 -21.07
C GLN A 52 -7.52 10.52 -20.96
N ASN A 53 -6.80 10.64 -19.84
CA ASN A 53 -5.55 9.92 -19.60
C ASN A 53 -5.75 8.40 -19.53
N LEU A 54 -6.98 7.95 -19.25
CA LEU A 54 -7.37 6.54 -19.24
C LEU A 54 -8.03 6.10 -20.55
N GLY A 55 -8.09 6.97 -21.56
CA GLY A 55 -8.67 6.72 -22.87
C GLY A 55 -10.04 6.05 -22.81
N LEU A 56 -10.16 4.90 -23.47
CA LEU A 56 -11.37 4.09 -23.52
C LEU A 56 -11.83 3.60 -22.14
N LEU A 57 -10.91 3.25 -21.24
CA LEU A 57 -11.27 2.86 -19.88
C LEU A 57 -11.88 4.05 -19.12
N GLY A 58 -11.34 5.25 -19.32
CA GLY A 58 -11.91 6.49 -18.79
C GLY A 58 -13.31 6.76 -19.34
N LYS A 59 -13.52 6.52 -20.64
CA LYS A 59 -14.84 6.62 -21.28
C LYS A 59 -15.84 5.62 -20.69
N MET A 60 -15.44 4.38 -20.43
CA MET A 60 -16.28 3.35 -19.77
C MET A 60 -16.68 3.71 -18.34
N ALA A 61 -15.79 4.42 -17.65
CA ALA A 61 -15.94 4.90 -16.27
C ALA A 61 -16.57 6.31 -16.17
N SER A 62 -17.12 6.85 -17.27
CA SER A 62 -17.85 8.13 -17.25
C SER A 62 -19.12 8.11 -16.39
N THR A 63 -19.68 6.91 -16.17
CA THR A 63 -20.80 6.65 -15.27
C THR A 63 -20.44 5.52 -14.32
N ALA A 64 -21.24 5.31 -13.28
CA ALA A 64 -21.08 4.15 -12.41
C ALA A 64 -21.09 2.85 -13.23
N CYS A 65 -20.19 1.92 -12.92
CA CYS A 65 -20.04 0.71 -13.72
C CYS A 65 -19.45 -0.46 -12.93
N LEU A 66 -19.68 -1.66 -13.45
CA LEU A 66 -19.03 -2.90 -13.01
C LEU A 66 -18.03 -3.30 -14.09
N LEU A 67 -16.83 -3.71 -13.69
CA LEU A 67 -15.84 -4.31 -14.59
C LEU A 67 -15.57 -5.74 -14.13
N GLU A 68 -15.75 -6.70 -15.03
CA GLU A 68 -15.52 -8.13 -14.79
C GLU A 68 -14.47 -8.61 -15.80
N PRO A 69 -13.18 -8.60 -15.43
CA PRO A 69 -12.11 -9.07 -16.29
C PRO A 69 -11.97 -10.59 -16.26
N PHE A 70 -11.93 -11.19 -17.44
CA PHE A 70 -11.68 -12.62 -17.61
C PHE A 70 -10.27 -12.85 -18.16
N ARG A 71 -9.60 -13.90 -17.66
CA ARG A 71 -8.34 -14.40 -18.25
C ARG A 71 -8.56 -15.35 -19.43
N ASN A 72 -9.78 -15.87 -19.60
CA ASN A 72 -10.16 -16.76 -20.69
C ASN A 72 -11.44 -16.25 -21.36
N ALA A 73 -11.78 -16.76 -22.55
CA ALA A 73 -13.05 -16.40 -23.19
C ALA A 73 -14.22 -16.88 -22.30
N PRO A 74 -15.15 -15.99 -21.85
CA PRO A 74 -16.21 -16.38 -20.94
C PRO A 74 -17.25 -17.24 -21.64
N THR A 75 -17.80 -18.19 -20.91
CA THR A 75 -18.94 -19.00 -21.30
C THR A 75 -20.25 -18.21 -21.20
N PRO A 76 -21.33 -18.67 -21.88
CA PRO A 76 -22.66 -18.06 -21.71
C PRO A 76 -23.21 -18.12 -20.28
N VAL A 77 -22.72 -19.05 -19.45
CA VAL A 77 -23.11 -19.13 -18.03
C VAL A 77 -22.42 -18.03 -17.23
N GLU A 78 -21.12 -17.83 -17.44
CA GLU A 78 -20.35 -16.78 -16.76
C GLU A 78 -20.87 -15.38 -17.09
N ILE A 79 -21.19 -15.09 -18.36
CA ILE A 79 -21.81 -13.81 -18.74
C ILE A 79 -23.12 -13.57 -18.00
N ARG A 80 -24.00 -14.58 -17.92
CA ARG A 80 -25.26 -14.48 -17.17
C ARG A 80 -25.03 -14.32 -15.68
N ASN A 81 -23.99 -14.93 -15.13
CA ASN A 81 -23.61 -14.74 -13.73
C ASN A 81 -23.18 -13.28 -13.46
N CYS A 82 -22.39 -12.67 -14.35
CA CYS A 82 -22.04 -11.25 -14.25
C CYS A 82 -23.30 -10.36 -14.35
N GLN A 83 -24.23 -10.66 -15.27
CA GLN A 83 -25.52 -9.94 -15.36
C GLN A 83 -26.35 -10.08 -14.09
N LEU A 84 -26.34 -11.25 -13.45
CA LEU A 84 -27.02 -11.46 -12.18
C LEU A 84 -26.42 -10.59 -11.06
N LYS A 85 -25.10 -10.40 -11.04
CA LYS A 85 -24.45 -9.44 -10.13
C LYS A 85 -24.91 -8.00 -10.41
N LEU A 86 -24.97 -7.60 -11.69
CA LEU A 86 -25.47 -6.28 -12.11
C LEU A 86 -26.90 -6.02 -11.62
N TYR A 87 -27.82 -6.96 -11.87
CA TYR A 87 -29.22 -6.78 -11.50
C TYR A 87 -29.45 -6.83 -9.98
N ALA A 88 -28.62 -7.58 -9.25
CA ALA A 88 -28.64 -7.54 -7.79
C ALA A 88 -28.28 -6.13 -7.27
N LEU A 89 -27.24 -5.51 -7.84
CA LEU A 89 -26.84 -4.14 -7.52
C LEU A 89 -27.90 -3.11 -7.91
N HIS A 90 -28.48 -3.21 -9.11
CA HIS A 90 -29.60 -2.35 -9.51
C HIS A 90 -30.75 -2.44 -8.51
N GLY A 91 -31.11 -3.66 -8.09
CA GLY A 91 -32.13 -3.88 -7.07
C GLY A 91 -31.78 -3.20 -5.74
N GLU A 92 -30.52 -3.23 -5.32
CA GLU A 92 -30.06 -2.54 -4.12
C GLU A 92 -30.20 -1.01 -4.25
N LEU A 93 -29.70 -0.43 -5.34
CA LEU A 93 -29.75 1.01 -5.61
C LEU A 93 -31.19 1.52 -5.66
N LEU A 94 -32.07 0.80 -6.36
CA LEU A 94 -33.50 1.14 -6.45
C LEU A 94 -34.20 1.03 -5.08
N ARG A 95 -33.87 0.02 -4.27
CA ARG A 95 -34.41 -0.10 -2.90
C ARG A 95 -33.91 1.02 -2.00
N LYS A 96 -32.64 1.40 -2.10
CA LYS A 96 -32.06 2.51 -1.36
C LYS A 96 -32.76 3.82 -1.71
N ALA A 97 -32.85 4.15 -3.00
CA ALA A 97 -33.52 5.37 -3.47
C ALA A 97 -34.97 5.45 -3.00
N ARG A 98 -35.74 4.35 -3.08
CA ARG A 98 -37.12 4.29 -2.57
C ARG A 98 -37.21 4.58 -1.06
N ARG A 99 -36.27 4.06 -0.26
CA ARG A 99 -36.23 4.35 1.19
C ARG A 99 -35.93 5.81 1.48
N GLU A 100 -35.12 6.44 0.63
CA GLU A 100 -34.72 7.85 0.71
C GLU A 100 -35.72 8.79 0.00
N GLN A 101 -36.86 8.29 -0.49
CA GLN A 101 -37.84 9.04 -1.29
C GLN A 101 -37.25 9.71 -2.55
N ASN A 102 -36.17 9.13 -3.07
CA ASN A 102 -35.51 9.54 -4.30
C ASN A 102 -35.88 8.58 -5.46
N SER A 103 -35.67 9.04 -6.69
CA SER A 103 -35.78 8.24 -7.90
C SER A 103 -34.44 8.12 -8.61
N VAL A 104 -34.12 6.94 -9.14
CA VAL A 104 -32.93 6.73 -9.98
C VAL A 104 -33.42 6.59 -11.42
N SER A 105 -32.87 7.40 -12.33
CA SER A 105 -33.22 7.29 -13.75
C SER A 105 -32.54 6.08 -14.38
N GLU A 106 -33.07 5.61 -15.52
CA GLU A 106 -32.42 4.53 -16.27
C GLU A 106 -31.00 4.92 -16.69
N ALA A 107 -30.73 6.20 -17.00
CA ALA A 107 -29.40 6.68 -17.38
C ALA A 107 -28.38 6.57 -16.25
N ASP A 108 -28.83 6.72 -15.00
CA ASP A 108 -27.98 6.69 -13.80
C ASP A 108 -27.69 5.26 -13.30
N LEU A 109 -28.42 4.26 -13.82
CA LEU A 109 -28.15 2.86 -13.48
C LEU A 109 -26.80 2.42 -14.05
N PRO A 110 -26.00 1.71 -13.26
CA PRO A 110 -24.66 1.34 -13.67
C PRO A 110 -24.66 0.36 -14.84
N ARG A 111 -23.59 0.39 -15.63
CA ARG A 111 -23.35 -0.53 -16.73
C ARG A 111 -22.34 -1.60 -16.35
N LEU A 112 -22.57 -2.84 -16.77
CA LEU A 112 -21.61 -3.92 -16.70
C LEU A 112 -20.73 -3.96 -17.96
N TRP A 113 -19.42 -4.04 -17.75
CA TRP A 113 -18.41 -4.21 -18.78
C TRP A 113 -17.68 -5.54 -18.54
N ILE A 114 -17.85 -6.49 -19.45
CA ILE A 114 -17.18 -7.80 -19.40
C ILE A 114 -15.94 -7.74 -20.29
N LEU A 115 -14.76 -7.69 -19.66
CA LEU A 115 -13.48 -7.60 -20.37
C LEU A 115 -12.97 -9.02 -20.64
N SER A 116 -12.83 -9.39 -21.90
CA SER A 116 -12.34 -10.72 -22.26
C SER A 116 -11.17 -10.64 -23.24
N PRO A 117 -10.16 -11.51 -23.12
CA PRO A 117 -9.06 -11.55 -24.09
C PRO A 117 -9.54 -11.79 -25.51
N SER A 118 -10.65 -12.52 -25.68
CA SER A 118 -11.24 -12.78 -26.99
C SER A 118 -12.73 -13.06 -26.89
N ILE A 119 -13.50 -12.62 -27.89
CA ILE A 119 -14.94 -12.87 -27.97
C ILE A 119 -15.30 -13.46 -29.33
N SER A 120 -15.98 -14.61 -29.31
CA SER A 120 -16.43 -15.29 -30.52
C SER A 120 -17.72 -14.68 -31.08
N SER A 121 -17.90 -14.76 -32.40
CA SER A 121 -19.14 -14.33 -33.07
C SER A 121 -20.37 -15.08 -32.54
N ARG A 122 -20.21 -16.32 -32.06
CA ARG A 122 -21.28 -17.09 -31.42
C ARG A 122 -21.77 -16.41 -30.15
N LEU A 123 -20.87 -15.89 -29.31
CA LEU A 123 -21.25 -15.17 -28.09
C LEU A 123 -21.91 -13.84 -28.43
N VAL A 124 -21.32 -13.06 -29.34
CA VAL A 124 -21.89 -11.79 -29.80
C VAL A 124 -23.32 -11.99 -30.31
N ASN A 125 -23.52 -12.93 -31.25
CA ASN A 125 -24.83 -13.20 -31.82
C ASN A 125 -25.79 -13.83 -30.82
N GLY A 126 -25.32 -14.73 -29.95
CA GLY A 126 -26.15 -15.42 -28.97
C GLY A 126 -26.75 -14.50 -27.92
N PHE A 127 -26.03 -13.43 -27.54
CA PHE A 127 -26.55 -12.39 -26.64
C PHE A 127 -27.20 -11.21 -27.38
N GLY A 128 -27.27 -11.27 -28.72
CA GLY A 128 -27.78 -10.17 -29.54
C GLY A 128 -26.96 -8.89 -29.42
N ALA A 129 -25.69 -9.00 -29.05
CA ALA A 129 -24.80 -7.88 -28.85
C ALA A 129 -24.40 -7.27 -30.21
N LYS A 130 -24.31 -5.95 -30.28
CA LYS A 130 -24.02 -5.21 -31.52
C LYS A 130 -22.97 -4.14 -31.27
N LEU A 131 -22.20 -3.82 -32.30
CA LEU A 131 -21.36 -2.62 -32.29
C LEU A 131 -22.24 -1.38 -32.10
N ASP A 132 -21.66 -0.35 -31.49
CA ASP A 132 -22.31 0.95 -31.36
C ASP A 132 -22.62 1.53 -32.74
N ALA A 133 -23.91 1.77 -33.00
CA ALA A 133 -24.38 2.33 -34.27
C ALA A 133 -23.90 3.77 -34.50
N SER A 134 -23.58 4.52 -33.44
CA SER A 134 -23.05 5.87 -33.57
C SER A 134 -21.57 5.91 -33.97
N GLY A 135 -20.87 4.77 -33.92
CA GLY A 135 -19.45 4.65 -34.25
C GLY A 135 -18.51 5.23 -33.19
N SER A 136 -19.03 5.72 -32.06
CA SER A 136 -18.24 6.41 -31.04
C SER A 136 -17.31 5.48 -30.25
N TRP A 137 -17.61 4.18 -30.19
CA TRP A 137 -16.87 3.19 -29.38
C TRP A 137 -15.84 2.38 -30.18
N GLY A 138 -16.00 2.26 -31.50
CA GLY A 138 -15.07 1.51 -32.35
C GLY A 138 -15.24 -0.02 -32.29
N THR A 139 -14.25 -0.73 -32.81
CA THR A 139 -14.26 -2.20 -32.93
C THR A 139 -13.95 -2.90 -31.61
N GLY A 140 -14.43 -4.13 -31.46
CA GLY A 140 -14.19 -4.95 -30.27
C GLY A 140 -15.09 -4.64 -29.06
N ILE A 141 -16.04 -3.70 -29.21
CA ILE A 141 -16.96 -3.29 -28.14
C ILE A 141 -18.40 -3.56 -28.58
N TYR A 142 -19.03 -4.55 -27.95
CA TYR A 142 -20.37 -5.01 -28.33
C TYR A 142 -21.36 -4.74 -27.19
N PHE A 143 -22.38 -3.95 -27.47
CA PHE A 143 -23.44 -3.63 -26.54
C PHE A 143 -24.58 -4.63 -26.66
N LEU A 144 -25.01 -5.20 -25.53
CA LEU A 144 -26.26 -5.96 -25.46
C LEU A 144 -27.45 -4.99 -25.61
N PRO A 145 -28.68 -5.51 -25.87
CA PRO A 145 -29.88 -4.68 -25.93
C PRO A 145 -29.98 -3.70 -24.75
N GLU A 146 -30.45 -2.47 -25.05
CA GLU A 146 -30.34 -1.28 -24.21
C GLU A 146 -30.55 -1.50 -22.70
N PHE A 147 -31.68 -2.11 -22.33
CA PHE A 147 -32.08 -2.31 -20.93
C PHE A 147 -31.33 -3.43 -20.21
N GLN A 148 -30.47 -4.19 -20.90
CA GLN A 148 -29.60 -5.17 -20.26
C GLN A 148 -28.36 -4.53 -19.63
N LYS A 149 -28.08 -3.24 -19.95
CA LYS A 149 -26.99 -2.45 -19.36
C LYS A 149 -25.65 -3.21 -19.30
N THR A 150 -25.36 -4.00 -20.33
CA THR A 150 -24.17 -4.85 -20.41
C THR A 150 -23.45 -4.62 -21.74
N ALA A 151 -22.13 -4.64 -21.70
CA ALA A 151 -21.28 -4.62 -22.88
C ALA A 151 -20.17 -5.67 -22.76
N LEU A 152 -19.82 -6.24 -23.90
CA LEU A 152 -18.79 -7.25 -24.06
C LEU A 152 -17.59 -6.61 -24.79
N ILE A 153 -16.39 -6.74 -24.22
CA ILE A 153 -15.16 -6.20 -24.79
C ILE A 153 -14.26 -7.36 -25.20
N GLY A 154 -13.99 -7.48 -26.50
CA GLY A 154 -12.98 -8.38 -27.05
C GLY A 154 -11.64 -7.64 -27.15
N ILE A 155 -10.77 -7.83 -26.16
CA ILE A 155 -9.50 -7.11 -26.04
C ILE A 155 -8.62 -7.31 -27.29
N ASN A 156 -8.56 -8.53 -27.83
CA ASN A 156 -7.81 -8.82 -29.06
C ASN A 156 -8.37 -8.17 -30.34
N GLN A 157 -9.54 -7.53 -30.28
CA GLN A 157 -10.18 -6.83 -31.40
C GLN A 157 -10.08 -5.31 -31.24
N LEU A 158 -9.50 -4.81 -30.14
CA LEU A 158 -9.28 -3.39 -29.92
C LEU A 158 -8.15 -2.89 -30.83
N PRO A 159 -8.29 -1.70 -31.42
CA PRO A 159 -7.24 -1.10 -32.23
C PRO A 159 -5.99 -0.83 -31.38
N VAL A 160 -4.81 -0.87 -31.99
CA VAL A 160 -3.53 -0.55 -31.33
C VAL A 160 -3.37 0.97 -31.31
N THR A 161 -3.83 1.59 -30.23
CA THR A 161 -3.76 3.03 -29.98
C THR A 161 -3.58 3.30 -28.49
N ASP A 162 -3.12 4.50 -28.13
CA ASP A 162 -3.01 4.96 -26.73
C ASP A 162 -4.35 4.84 -25.99
N GLU A 163 -5.46 5.14 -26.66
CA GLU A 163 -6.82 5.06 -26.12
C GLU A 163 -7.21 3.68 -25.58
N THR A 164 -6.64 2.60 -26.12
CA THR A 164 -7.01 1.22 -25.77
C THR A 164 -5.92 0.51 -24.98
N LEU A 165 -4.76 1.16 -24.79
CA LEU A 165 -3.55 0.59 -24.20
C LEU A 165 -3.83 -0.09 -22.86
N TRP A 166 -4.52 0.61 -21.95
CA TRP A 166 -4.80 0.10 -20.60
C TRP A 166 -5.67 -1.16 -20.59
N LEU A 167 -6.59 -1.30 -21.55
CA LEU A 167 -7.39 -2.51 -21.71
C LEU A 167 -6.57 -3.65 -22.33
N ARG A 168 -5.68 -3.34 -23.28
CA ARG A 168 -4.82 -4.33 -23.95
C ARG A 168 -3.75 -4.91 -23.02
N LEU A 169 -3.34 -4.19 -21.98
CA LEU A 169 -2.50 -4.74 -20.90
C LEU A 169 -3.19 -5.89 -20.14
N LEU A 170 -4.53 -5.93 -20.11
CA LEU A 170 -5.32 -7.04 -19.57
C LEU A 170 -5.53 -8.19 -20.56
N GLY A 171 -4.99 -8.06 -21.77
CA GLY A 171 -5.01 -9.09 -22.81
C GLY A 171 -4.10 -10.26 -22.49
N ARG A 172 -3.75 -11.03 -23.52
CA ARG A 172 -2.82 -12.16 -23.43
C ARG A 172 -1.92 -12.25 -24.65
N ASP A 173 -0.94 -13.14 -24.56
CA ASP A 173 -0.09 -13.53 -25.68
C ASP A 173 0.52 -12.27 -26.34
N ALA A 174 0.52 -12.22 -27.68
CA ALA A 174 1.04 -11.10 -28.45
C ALA A 174 0.34 -9.75 -28.16
N VAL A 175 -0.96 -9.76 -27.79
CA VAL A 175 -1.70 -8.51 -27.52
C VAL A 175 -1.17 -7.84 -26.25
N GLN A 176 -0.94 -8.63 -25.20
CA GLN A 176 -0.40 -8.12 -23.96
C GLN A 176 1.07 -7.73 -24.11
N GLN A 177 1.87 -8.55 -24.80
CA GLN A 177 3.27 -8.22 -25.06
C GLN A 177 3.41 -6.89 -25.79
N GLN A 178 2.62 -6.68 -26.85
CA GLN A 178 2.63 -5.44 -27.61
C GLN A 178 2.21 -4.24 -26.75
N ALA A 179 1.19 -4.40 -25.90
CA ALA A 179 0.77 -3.34 -24.97
C ALA A 179 1.84 -3.01 -23.92
N ILE A 180 2.61 -4.00 -23.45
CA ILE A 180 3.75 -3.75 -22.55
C ILE A 180 4.86 -2.99 -23.28
N ASP A 181 5.16 -3.35 -24.54
CA ASP A 181 6.15 -2.64 -25.35
C ASP A 181 5.73 -1.17 -25.59
N GLU A 182 4.45 -0.92 -25.85
CA GLU A 182 3.89 0.43 -25.96
C GLU A 182 3.98 1.21 -24.64
N LEU A 183 3.64 0.59 -23.50
CA LEU A 183 3.81 1.18 -22.17
C LEU A 183 5.28 1.55 -21.89
N MET A 184 6.21 0.69 -22.32
CA MET A 184 7.64 0.93 -22.20
C MET A 184 8.11 2.08 -23.11
N ALA A 185 7.45 2.28 -24.25
CA ALA A 185 7.74 3.36 -25.21
C ALA A 185 7.09 4.71 -24.85
N LEU A 186 6.12 4.74 -23.92
CA LEU A 186 5.49 5.99 -23.48
C LEU A 186 6.52 7.02 -22.95
N PRO A 187 6.24 8.33 -23.04
CA PRO A 187 7.10 9.37 -22.46
C PRO A 187 7.38 9.16 -20.96
N GLN A 188 8.55 9.60 -20.47
CA GLN A 188 8.94 9.44 -19.04
C GLN A 188 8.03 10.25 -18.09
N ASP A 189 7.51 11.36 -18.57
CA ASP A 189 6.60 12.27 -17.88
C ASP A 189 5.12 11.87 -17.99
N HIS A 190 4.80 10.77 -18.70
CA HIS A 190 3.42 10.30 -18.82
C HIS A 190 2.84 9.97 -17.42
N PRO A 191 1.69 10.55 -17.03
CA PRO A 191 1.23 10.56 -15.63
C PRO A 191 0.96 9.17 -15.04
N LEU A 192 0.61 8.19 -15.89
CA LEU A 192 0.32 6.82 -15.45
C LEU A 192 1.50 5.85 -15.63
N ARG A 193 2.53 6.22 -16.40
CA ARG A 193 3.54 5.24 -16.86
C ARG A 193 4.30 4.64 -15.68
N GLY A 194 4.84 5.49 -14.80
CA GLY A 194 5.60 5.04 -13.63
C GLY A 194 4.77 4.11 -12.74
N ASN A 195 3.57 4.55 -12.36
CA ASN A 195 2.69 3.81 -11.47
C ASN A 195 2.31 2.43 -12.04
N ILE A 196 2.00 2.33 -13.33
CA ILE A 196 1.65 1.06 -13.95
C ILE A 196 2.87 0.14 -14.05
N LEU A 197 4.06 0.66 -14.41
CA LEU A 197 5.28 -0.15 -14.44
C LEU A 197 5.65 -0.71 -13.06
N ASP A 198 5.49 0.10 -12.01
CA ASP A 198 5.74 -0.34 -10.63
C ASP A 198 4.74 -1.44 -10.21
N LEU A 199 3.46 -1.29 -10.54
CA LEU A 199 2.44 -2.32 -10.27
C LEU A 199 2.74 -3.64 -10.99
N LEU A 200 3.10 -3.57 -12.28
CA LEU A 200 3.44 -4.74 -13.08
C LEU A 200 4.70 -5.45 -12.55
N ALA A 201 5.72 -4.69 -12.15
CA ALA A 201 6.95 -5.23 -11.56
C ALA A 201 6.68 -5.92 -10.21
N ASN A 202 5.91 -5.29 -9.33
CA ASN A 202 5.54 -5.85 -8.02
C ASN A 202 4.72 -7.13 -8.16
N TRP A 203 3.76 -7.14 -9.10
CA TRP A 203 2.97 -8.32 -9.37
C TRP A 203 3.86 -9.50 -9.83
N ARG A 204 4.81 -9.25 -10.73
CA ARG A 204 5.77 -10.27 -11.19
C ARG A 204 6.55 -10.89 -10.01
N VAL A 205 7.10 -10.06 -9.11
CA VAL A 205 7.84 -10.52 -7.93
C VAL A 205 6.97 -11.42 -7.04
N ASN A 206 5.71 -11.03 -6.82
CA ASN A 206 4.77 -11.82 -6.01
C ASN A 206 4.38 -13.16 -6.66
N VAL A 207 4.35 -13.23 -7.99
CA VAL A 207 4.06 -14.47 -8.71
C VAL A 207 5.27 -15.38 -8.76
N GLU A 208 6.50 -14.86 -8.95
CA GLU A 208 7.73 -15.66 -8.89
C GLU A 208 7.92 -16.37 -7.55
N GLY A 209 7.41 -15.82 -6.44
CA GLY A 209 7.48 -16.42 -5.11
C GLY A 209 6.51 -17.59 -4.86
N ARG A 210 5.69 -18.00 -5.83
CA ARG A 210 4.73 -19.10 -5.69
C ARG A 210 5.35 -20.44 -6.10
N ASP A 211 5.14 -21.46 -5.27
CA ASP A 211 5.40 -22.85 -5.66
C ASP A 211 4.33 -23.34 -6.65
N ASN A 212 4.74 -24.04 -7.70
CA ASN A 212 3.90 -24.57 -8.80
C ASN A 212 3.26 -23.54 -9.73
N LEU A 213 4.09 -22.84 -10.52
CA LEU A 213 3.63 -21.97 -11.60
C LEU A 213 2.97 -22.76 -12.74
N THR A 214 1.77 -22.33 -13.11
CA THR A 214 1.07 -22.81 -14.32
C THR A 214 1.75 -22.26 -15.59
N ASP A 215 1.45 -22.84 -16.74
CA ASP A 215 1.95 -22.30 -18.03
C ASP A 215 1.45 -20.87 -18.27
N GLU A 216 0.25 -20.54 -17.81
CA GLU A 216 -0.33 -19.19 -17.87
C GLU A 216 0.40 -18.18 -16.96
N ASP A 217 0.90 -18.64 -15.81
CA ASP A 217 1.75 -17.82 -14.93
C ASP A 217 3.11 -17.57 -15.56
N ARG A 218 3.71 -18.60 -16.19
CA ARG A 218 5.01 -18.50 -16.88
C ARG A 218 4.94 -17.53 -18.06
N GLU A 219 3.91 -17.62 -18.88
CA GLU A 219 3.65 -16.70 -19.99
C GLU A 219 3.58 -15.25 -19.49
N LEU A 220 2.80 -15.01 -18.43
CA LEU A 220 2.63 -13.67 -17.89
C LEU A 220 3.93 -13.14 -17.26
N LEU A 221 4.69 -13.97 -16.54
CA LEU A 221 6.02 -13.61 -16.03
C LEU A 221 6.98 -13.22 -17.16
N MET A 222 6.97 -13.95 -18.27
CA MET A 222 7.78 -13.63 -19.45
C MET A 222 7.37 -12.27 -20.03
N ASN A 223 6.08 -12.05 -20.25
CA ASN A 223 5.57 -10.80 -20.83
C ASN A 223 5.93 -9.58 -19.98
N LEU A 224 5.91 -9.71 -18.65
CA LEU A 224 6.22 -8.62 -17.70
C LEU A 224 7.74 -8.39 -17.51
N SER A 225 8.59 -9.15 -18.19
CA SER A 225 10.04 -9.03 -18.04
C SER A 225 10.61 -7.65 -18.34
N PRO A 226 10.19 -6.96 -19.42
CA PRO A 226 10.66 -5.60 -19.71
C PRO A 226 10.34 -4.60 -18.59
N ALA A 227 9.12 -4.64 -18.06
CA ALA A 227 8.68 -3.74 -16.98
C ALA A 227 9.51 -3.94 -15.70
N TYR A 228 9.77 -5.19 -15.33
CA TYR A 228 10.62 -5.51 -14.17
C TYR A 228 12.08 -5.09 -14.35
N GLN A 229 12.66 -5.28 -15.54
CA GLN A 229 14.03 -4.85 -15.81
C GLN A 229 14.17 -3.33 -15.71
N TYR A 230 13.20 -2.58 -16.25
CA TYR A 230 13.14 -1.13 -16.12
C TYR A 230 13.05 -0.69 -14.66
N TRP A 231 12.11 -1.28 -13.90
CA TRP A 231 11.95 -1.00 -12.49
C TRP A 231 13.25 -1.26 -11.72
N ARG A 232 13.90 -2.40 -11.95
CA ARG A 232 15.16 -2.76 -11.30
C ARG A 232 16.29 -1.79 -11.62
N GLU A 233 16.45 -1.39 -12.88
CA GLU A 233 17.47 -0.41 -13.29
C GLU A 233 17.19 0.95 -12.64
N LYS A 234 15.95 1.44 -12.69
CA LYS A 234 15.52 2.69 -12.06
C LYS A 234 15.84 2.69 -10.56
N THR A 235 15.37 1.68 -9.83
CA THR A 235 15.60 1.54 -8.38
C THR A 235 17.09 1.45 -8.05
N LEU A 236 17.89 0.76 -8.88
CA LEU A 236 19.34 0.70 -8.69
C LEU A 236 20.02 2.06 -8.91
N GLN A 237 19.58 2.84 -9.89
CA GLN A 237 20.10 4.18 -10.14
C GLN A 237 19.73 5.14 -9.01
N GLU A 238 18.49 5.10 -8.52
CA GLU A 238 18.03 5.87 -7.36
C GLU A 238 18.86 5.53 -6.12
N GLY A 239 19.02 4.24 -5.80
CA GLY A 239 19.85 3.81 -4.67
C GLY A 239 21.34 4.19 -4.81
N LYS A 240 21.89 4.18 -6.03
CA LYS A 240 23.24 4.71 -6.28
C LYS A 240 23.34 6.22 -6.03
N GLN A 241 22.30 6.97 -6.39
CA GLN A 241 22.28 8.42 -6.16
C GLN A 241 22.16 8.74 -4.67
N GLU A 242 21.24 8.07 -3.97
CA GLU A 242 21.09 8.20 -2.52
C GLU A 242 22.37 7.83 -1.78
N GLY A 243 22.95 6.66 -2.07
CA GLY A 243 24.22 6.25 -1.46
C GLY A 243 25.39 7.20 -1.75
N ARG A 244 25.43 7.84 -2.94
CA ARG A 244 26.40 8.89 -3.25
C ARG A 244 26.13 10.20 -2.48
N GLN A 245 24.88 10.51 -2.17
CA GLN A 245 24.54 11.68 -1.38
C GLN A 245 24.90 11.45 0.09
N GLU A 246 24.48 10.33 0.66
CA GLU A 246 24.82 9.91 2.02
C GLU A 246 26.34 9.81 2.21
N GLY A 247 27.04 9.12 1.31
CA GLY A 247 28.50 9.01 1.36
C GLY A 247 29.21 10.37 1.26
N ARG A 248 28.68 11.32 0.49
CA ARG A 248 29.20 12.70 0.45
C ARG A 248 28.93 13.45 1.75
N GLN A 249 27.77 13.27 2.37
CA GLN A 249 27.47 13.92 3.64
C GLN A 249 28.34 13.37 4.76
N GLU A 250 28.48 12.04 4.84
CA GLU A 250 29.32 11.39 5.83
C GLU A 250 30.79 11.72 5.62
N GLY A 251 31.29 11.71 4.39
CA GLY A 251 32.65 12.15 4.08
C GLY A 251 32.92 13.60 4.46
N LYS A 252 31.96 14.51 4.25
CA LYS A 252 32.06 15.91 4.73
C LYS A 252 32.03 16.01 6.25
N ARG A 253 31.30 15.13 6.95
CA ARG A 253 31.24 15.10 8.41
C ARG A 253 32.56 14.61 8.99
N GLN A 254 33.08 13.49 8.47
CA GLN A 254 34.37 12.93 8.86
C GLN A 254 35.51 13.91 8.57
N GLY A 255 35.58 14.48 7.36
CA GLY A 255 36.61 15.46 7.01
C GLY A 255 36.61 16.69 7.93
N ARG A 256 35.42 17.20 8.29
CA ARG A 256 35.32 18.31 9.27
C ARG A 256 35.79 17.91 10.67
N LEU A 257 35.49 16.70 11.12
CA LEU A 257 35.92 16.21 12.42
C LEU A 257 37.44 15.98 12.46
N GLU A 258 38.01 15.48 11.37
CA GLU A 258 39.44 15.24 11.22
C GLU A 258 40.22 16.56 11.12
N GLU A 259 39.76 17.54 10.34
CA GLU A 259 40.30 18.91 10.34
C GLU A 259 40.21 19.55 11.73
N ARG A 260 39.07 19.41 12.40
CA ARG A 260 38.87 19.96 13.75
C ARG A 260 39.85 19.32 14.73
N ARG A 261 40.05 18.00 14.66
CA ARG A 261 41.02 17.28 15.47
C ARG A 261 42.44 17.77 15.22
N GLN A 262 42.85 17.89 13.95
CA GLN A 262 44.17 18.39 13.59
C GLN A 262 44.40 19.82 14.07
N MET A 263 43.38 20.68 14.02
CA MET A 263 43.44 22.04 14.57
C MET A 263 43.68 22.00 16.09
N VAL A 264 42.91 21.20 16.83
CA VAL A 264 43.09 21.05 18.28
C VAL A 264 44.48 20.53 18.61
N GLU A 265 44.93 19.47 17.93
CA GLU A 265 46.26 18.89 18.13
C GLU A 265 47.37 19.92 17.86
N SER A 266 47.24 20.70 16.78
CA SER A 266 48.23 21.73 16.44
C SER A 266 48.27 22.85 17.47
N LEU A 267 47.12 23.33 17.93
CA LEU A 267 47.04 24.37 18.96
C LEU A 267 47.62 23.90 20.30
N LEU A 268 47.30 22.68 20.72
CA LEU A 268 47.83 22.11 21.97
C LEU A 268 49.35 21.93 21.91
N LYS A 269 49.90 21.45 20.78
CA LYS A 269 51.35 21.38 20.54
C LYS A 269 52.02 22.75 20.63
N VAL A 270 51.41 23.79 20.05
CA VAL A 270 51.94 25.15 20.09
C VAL A 270 51.87 25.75 21.51
N ARG A 271 50.83 25.43 22.28
CA ARG A 271 50.65 25.98 23.64
C ARG A 271 51.48 25.27 24.71
N PHE A 272 51.72 23.97 24.57
CA PHE A 272 52.27 23.12 25.63
C PHE A 272 53.56 22.38 25.23
N ASP A 273 54.17 22.76 24.10
CA ASP A 273 55.39 22.21 23.49
C ASP A 273 55.33 20.73 23.06
N SER A 274 54.53 19.89 23.70
CA SER A 274 54.33 18.49 23.32
C SER A 274 52.91 17.99 23.62
N LEU A 275 52.54 16.90 22.95
CA LEU A 275 51.24 16.24 23.10
C LEU A 275 51.50 14.82 23.61
N ASP A 276 51.50 14.67 24.93
CA ASP A 276 51.64 13.38 25.61
C ASP A 276 50.34 12.54 25.55
N GLU A 277 50.40 11.29 25.99
CA GLU A 277 49.25 10.38 25.93
C GLU A 277 48.06 10.86 26.77
N GLU A 278 48.31 11.50 27.91
CA GLU A 278 47.25 12.03 28.80
C GLU A 278 46.45 13.13 28.12
N LEU A 279 47.15 14.10 27.52
CA LEU A 279 46.52 15.22 26.81
C LEU A 279 45.90 14.77 25.48
N SER A 280 46.52 13.82 24.79
CA SER A 280 45.98 13.22 23.55
C SER A 280 44.65 12.50 23.80
N GLY A 281 44.54 11.79 24.93
CA GLY A 281 43.31 11.14 25.39
C GLY A 281 42.15 12.09 25.60
N ALA A 282 42.45 13.32 26.01
CA ALA A 282 41.47 14.36 26.31
C ALA A 282 40.87 15.01 25.05
N ILE A 283 41.47 14.82 23.87
CA ILE A 283 41.03 15.46 22.61
C ILE A 283 39.69 14.90 22.13
N ALA A 284 39.47 13.59 22.21
CA ALA A 284 38.24 12.99 21.70
C ALA A 284 36.97 13.52 22.42
N PRO A 285 36.95 13.66 23.77
CA PRO A 285 35.88 14.35 24.48
C PRO A 285 35.73 15.83 24.11
N MET A 286 36.85 16.56 23.96
CA MET A 286 36.82 17.98 23.58
C MET A 286 36.15 18.22 22.20
N LEU A 287 36.33 17.30 21.25
CA LEU A 287 35.73 17.40 19.91
C LEU A 287 34.20 17.29 19.91
N GLN A 288 33.59 16.80 20.99
CA GLN A 288 32.14 16.73 21.15
C GLN A 288 31.51 18.07 21.56
N LEU A 289 32.32 19.03 22.02
CA LEU A 289 31.83 20.35 22.43
C LEU A 289 31.40 21.20 21.23
N PRO A 290 30.56 22.23 21.42
CA PRO A 290 30.32 23.27 20.42
C PRO A 290 31.62 24.00 20.02
N PRO A 291 31.77 24.46 18.76
CA PRO A 291 33.00 25.11 18.29
C PRO A 291 33.45 26.32 19.12
N GLN A 292 32.51 27.19 19.53
CA GLN A 292 32.84 28.38 20.32
C GLN A 292 33.32 28.01 21.73
N GLU A 293 32.69 27.02 22.35
CA GLU A 293 33.07 26.55 23.68
C GLU A 293 34.44 25.88 23.63
N LEU A 294 34.65 24.97 22.67
CA LEU A 294 35.95 24.35 22.46
C LEU A 294 37.06 25.39 22.29
N THR A 295 36.85 26.38 21.40
CA THR A 295 37.86 27.42 21.12
C THR A 295 38.19 28.22 22.37
N ARG A 296 37.18 28.60 23.16
CA ARG A 296 37.38 29.32 24.43
C ARG A 296 38.23 28.49 25.38
N LEU A 297 37.85 27.22 25.63
CA LEU A 297 38.56 26.34 26.57
C LEU A 297 40.01 26.09 26.12
N LEU A 298 40.23 25.89 24.82
CA LEU A 298 41.57 25.70 24.23
C LEU A 298 42.46 26.94 24.32
N LEU A 299 41.93 28.13 24.57
CA LEU A 299 42.70 29.37 24.73
C LEU A 299 42.87 29.76 26.20
N THR A 300 41.91 29.42 27.07
CA THR A 300 41.88 29.90 28.46
C THR A 300 42.43 28.90 29.46
N LEU A 301 42.18 27.61 29.27
CA LEU A 301 42.56 26.59 30.27
C LEU A 301 44.03 26.22 30.16
N SER A 302 44.60 25.81 31.30
CA SER A 302 45.92 25.18 31.40
C SER A 302 45.88 23.71 30.96
N ARG A 303 47.07 23.09 30.83
CA ARG A 303 47.18 21.66 30.49
C ARG A 303 46.48 20.80 31.55
N GLU A 304 46.72 21.09 32.82
CA GLU A 304 46.22 20.31 33.96
C GLU A 304 44.69 20.40 34.06
N GLU A 305 44.12 21.59 33.85
CA GLU A 305 42.66 21.81 33.84
C GLU A 305 41.97 21.09 32.68
N LEU A 306 42.61 21.03 31.51
CA LEU A 306 42.10 20.28 30.36
C LEU A 306 42.11 18.77 30.60
N ILE A 307 43.15 18.24 31.24
CA ILE A 307 43.25 16.82 31.61
C ILE A 307 42.28 16.47 32.74
N GLU A 308 42.13 17.33 33.75
CA GLU A 308 41.16 17.12 34.83
C GLU A 308 39.73 17.05 34.29
N ARG A 309 39.40 17.92 33.33
CA ARG A 309 38.04 18.03 32.78
C ARG A 309 37.71 17.01 31.68
N PHE A 310 38.70 16.58 30.89
CA PHE A 310 38.48 15.74 29.70
C PHE A 310 39.34 14.47 29.65
N GLY A 311 40.21 14.24 30.62
CA GLY A 311 41.11 13.09 30.67
C GLY A 311 40.43 11.76 30.93
N TYR A 312 41.20 10.68 30.73
CA TYR A 312 40.76 9.28 30.64
C TYR A 312 39.93 8.73 31.82
N GLY A 313 39.96 9.35 33.01
CA GLY A 313 39.28 8.86 34.22
C GLY A 313 37.85 9.38 34.43
N SER A 314 37.61 10.68 34.21
CA SER A 314 36.34 11.33 34.59
C SER A 314 35.17 11.02 33.63
N TRP A 315 35.44 10.96 32.33
CA TRP A 315 34.40 10.79 31.30
C TRP A 315 33.87 9.36 31.19
N ARG A 316 34.68 8.34 31.52
CA ARG A 316 34.28 6.93 31.38
C ARG A 316 33.38 6.47 32.52
N GLU A 317 33.60 6.95 33.75
CA GLU A 317 32.74 6.64 34.90
C GLU A 317 31.36 7.30 34.79
N SER A 318 31.30 8.55 34.30
CA SER A 318 30.02 9.24 34.09
C SER A 318 29.19 8.61 32.97
N LEU A 319 29.81 8.27 31.82
CA LEU A 319 29.12 7.56 30.72
C LEU A 319 28.72 6.13 31.09
N LEU A 320 29.56 5.39 31.83
CA LEU A 320 29.23 4.02 32.24
C LEU A 320 28.11 3.98 33.27
N GLN A 321 27.94 5.01 34.12
CA GLN A 321 26.79 5.08 35.03
C GLN A 321 25.51 5.48 34.32
N GLU A 322 25.54 6.47 33.42
CA GLU A 322 24.36 6.89 32.65
C GLU A 322 23.85 5.77 31.72
N VAL A 323 24.76 5.12 30.98
CA VAL A 323 24.38 4.01 30.08
C VAL A 323 23.84 2.81 30.87
N ARG A 324 24.44 2.46 32.02
CA ARG A 324 23.93 1.36 32.86
C ARG A 324 22.58 1.67 33.48
N LEU A 325 22.32 2.91 33.89
CA LEU A 325 21.04 3.32 34.45
C LEU A 325 19.93 3.30 33.39
N GLU A 326 20.24 3.77 32.18
CA GLU A 326 19.28 3.76 31.07
C GLU A 326 19.00 2.34 30.57
N GLU A 327 20.01 1.50 30.40
CA GLU A 327 19.83 0.09 30.06
C GLU A 327 19.03 -0.66 31.13
N ARG A 328 19.30 -0.39 32.41
CA ARG A 328 18.58 -1.00 33.54
C ARG A 328 17.13 -0.53 33.59
N ARG A 329 16.87 0.75 33.34
CA ARG A 329 15.51 1.30 33.21
C ARG A 329 14.75 0.64 32.07
N GLN A 330 15.35 0.56 30.90
CA GLN A 330 14.74 -0.05 29.73
C GLN A 330 14.40 -1.53 29.94
N LEU A 331 15.25 -2.28 30.66
CA LEU A 331 15.00 -3.67 31.03
C LEU A 331 13.79 -3.80 31.97
N VAL A 332 13.68 -2.93 32.98
CA VAL A 332 12.53 -2.92 33.91
C VAL A 332 11.26 -2.56 33.15
N GLU A 333 11.29 -1.53 32.30
CA GLU A 333 10.15 -1.11 31.48
C GLU A 333 9.67 -2.24 30.55
N ASN A 334 10.61 -2.90 29.86
CA ASN A 334 10.29 -4.01 28.96
C ASN A 334 9.69 -5.19 29.74
N PHE A 335 10.24 -5.50 30.91
CA PHE A 335 9.73 -6.59 31.75
C PHE A 335 8.29 -6.30 32.21
N LEU A 336 8.01 -5.08 32.68
CA LEU A 336 6.67 -4.67 33.10
C LEU A 336 5.67 -4.68 31.94
N LYS A 337 6.07 -4.21 30.75
CA LYS A 337 5.25 -4.27 29.52
C LYS A 337 4.89 -5.70 29.13
N VAL A 338 5.86 -6.63 29.20
CA VAL A 338 5.63 -8.05 28.87
C VAL A 338 4.69 -8.70 29.90
N ARG A 339 4.86 -8.39 31.19
CA ARG A 339 4.08 -9.01 32.26
C ARG A 339 2.65 -8.49 32.34
N PHE A 340 2.45 -7.19 32.15
CA PHE A 340 1.17 -6.52 32.37
C PHE A 340 0.50 -6.00 31.09
N SER A 341 1.02 -6.38 29.92
CA SER A 341 0.53 -6.03 28.58
C SER A 341 0.56 -4.53 28.23
N SER A 342 0.77 -3.63 29.19
CA SER A 342 0.95 -2.19 28.99
C SER A 342 1.68 -1.56 30.18
N LEU A 343 2.28 -0.39 29.97
CA LEU A 343 2.90 0.43 31.00
C LEU A 343 2.20 1.78 31.02
N ASP A 344 1.26 1.95 31.95
CA ASP A 344 0.53 3.19 32.17
C ASP A 344 1.30 4.14 33.10
N GLU A 345 0.80 5.37 33.25
CA GLU A 345 1.48 6.41 34.04
C GLU A 345 1.64 6.01 35.52
N GLU A 346 0.65 5.31 36.08
CA GLU A 346 0.68 4.83 37.47
C GLU A 346 1.81 3.82 37.69
N LEU A 347 1.92 2.82 36.80
CA LEU A 347 2.98 1.82 36.88
C LEU A 347 4.35 2.38 36.46
N SER A 348 4.39 3.38 35.58
CA SER A 348 5.61 4.09 35.24
C SER A 348 6.19 4.87 36.43
N GLY A 349 5.32 5.40 37.31
CA GLY A 349 5.73 6.08 38.54
C GLY A 349 6.51 5.17 39.51
N ALA A 350 6.26 3.86 39.46
CA ALA A 350 6.93 2.87 40.29
C ALA A 350 8.37 2.54 39.84
N ILE A 351 8.76 2.88 38.61
CA ILE A 351 10.04 2.47 38.03
C ILE A 351 11.24 3.17 38.68
N ALA A 352 11.14 4.48 38.93
CA ALA A 352 12.24 5.23 39.52
C ALA A 352 12.61 4.73 40.93
N PRO A 353 11.66 4.46 41.85
CA PRO A 353 11.94 3.80 43.12
C PRO A 353 12.53 2.38 42.97
N LEU A 354 12.01 1.59 42.04
CA LEU A 354 12.48 0.22 41.78
C LEU A 354 13.95 0.18 41.32
N LEU A 355 14.40 1.16 40.53
CA LEU A 355 15.78 1.24 40.05
C LEU A 355 16.80 1.48 41.17
N ASN A 356 16.36 2.00 42.32
CA ASN A 356 17.21 2.23 43.49
C ASN A 356 17.41 0.98 44.36
N LEU A 357 16.68 -0.11 44.10
CA LEU A 357 16.80 -1.35 44.85
C LEU A 357 18.03 -2.17 44.42
N PRO A 358 18.57 -3.05 45.29
CA PRO A 358 19.56 -4.05 44.89
C PRO A 358 19.02 -4.96 43.76
N PRO A 359 19.85 -5.42 42.80
CA PRO A 359 19.40 -6.22 41.65
C PRO A 359 18.62 -7.50 42.02
N GLU A 360 19.04 -8.17 43.09
CA GLU A 360 18.39 -9.40 43.58
C GLU A 360 16.98 -9.11 44.13
N GLU A 361 16.82 -7.99 44.83
CA GLU A 361 15.54 -7.55 45.38
C GLU A 361 14.61 -7.04 44.29
N LEU A 362 15.13 -6.23 43.36
CA LEU A 362 14.41 -5.77 42.18
C LEU A 362 13.85 -6.94 41.36
N THR A 363 14.69 -7.93 41.07
CA THR A 363 14.28 -9.11 40.28
C THR A 363 13.21 -9.92 41.01
N ARG A 364 13.36 -10.11 42.33
CA ARG A 364 12.35 -10.80 43.14
C ARG A 364 11.02 -10.07 43.06
N LEU A 365 10.99 -8.76 43.31
CA LEU A 365 9.76 -7.97 43.34
C LEU A 365 9.07 -7.89 41.98
N LEU A 366 9.82 -7.74 40.88
CA LEU A 366 9.26 -7.78 39.52
C LEU A 366 8.62 -9.14 39.20
N ILE A 367 9.13 -10.24 39.78
CA ILE A 367 8.59 -11.58 39.56
C ILE A 367 7.43 -11.90 40.50
N THR A 368 7.44 -11.42 41.74
CA THR A 368 6.49 -11.87 42.77
C THR A 368 5.27 -10.97 42.91
N LEU A 369 5.42 -9.66 42.73
CA LEU A 369 4.32 -8.72 42.98
C LEU A 369 3.35 -8.65 41.79
N SER A 370 2.08 -8.44 42.12
CA SER A 370 1.04 -8.04 41.17
C SER A 370 1.21 -6.57 40.76
N ARG A 371 0.47 -6.14 39.73
CA ARG A 371 0.49 -4.74 39.26
C ARG A 371 0.08 -3.81 40.39
N GLU A 372 -0.99 -4.15 41.10
CA GLU A 372 -1.58 -3.35 42.17
C GLU A 372 -0.63 -3.24 43.36
N GLU A 373 0.05 -4.32 43.74
CA GLU A 373 1.04 -4.30 44.83
C GLU A 373 2.30 -3.50 44.47
N LEU A 374 2.73 -3.50 43.19
CA LEU A 374 3.84 -2.66 42.73
C LEU A 374 3.48 -1.18 42.78
N ILE A 375 2.26 -0.83 42.39
CA ILE A 375 1.77 0.55 42.45
C ILE A 375 1.54 0.97 43.90
N GLU A 376 1.01 0.11 44.76
CA GLU A 376 0.79 0.42 46.18
C GLU A 376 2.12 0.60 46.95
N GLN A 377 3.14 -0.19 46.63
CA GLN A 377 4.43 -0.13 47.34
C GLN A 377 5.41 0.90 46.75
N PHE A 378 5.35 1.15 45.45
CA PHE A 378 6.34 1.98 44.74
C PHE A 378 5.72 3.07 43.87
N GLY A 379 4.42 3.04 43.60
CA GLY A 379 3.71 4.14 42.97
C GLY A 379 3.66 5.31 43.96
N GLY A 380 4.39 6.38 43.67
CA GLY A 380 4.34 7.59 44.48
C GLY A 380 2.91 8.14 44.50
N GLU A 381 2.46 8.60 45.67
CA GLU A 381 1.25 9.42 45.78
C GLU A 381 1.36 10.60 44.81
N LEU A 382 0.45 10.68 43.85
CA LEU A 382 0.15 11.93 43.14
C LEU A 382 -0.51 12.89 44.14
N ASN A 383 0.29 13.53 44.99
CA ASN A 383 -0.15 14.68 45.78
C ASN A 383 0.32 15.97 45.08
N GLU A 384 -0.70 16.67 44.55
CA GLU A 384 -0.81 18.11 44.19
C GLU A 384 0.29 18.81 43.37
#